data_AF-D7REM1-F1
#
_entry.id   AF-D7REM1-F1
#
_cell.length_a   1.000
_cell.length_b   1.000
_cell.length_c   1.000
_cell.angle_alpha   90.00
_cell.angle_beta   90.00
_cell.angle_gamma   90.00
#
_symmetry.space_group_name_H-M   'P 1'
#
loop_
_entity.id
_entity.type
_entity.pdbx_description
1 polymer ?
#
loop_
_entity_poly.entity_id
_entity_poly.type
_entity_poly.pdbx_seq_one_letter_code
_entity_poly.pdbx_strand_id
1 'polypeptide(L)'
;RDSGTVAVYDLGGGTFDVSILEISDGVIEVKSTNGDTFLGGEDFDNRVIDFLADEFKKDQGIDLRGDKLALQRLKEAAEKAKIELSSSKETEINLPFITADASGPKHLVVKLSRAKLESLVDDLVQRTLGPCRSAIKDAGVSTSEIDEVILVGGMTRMPKVIETVKEFFGKDPARNVNPDEVVAIGAAVQGAVLKGDVKDVLLLDVTPLSLGIETLGGVFTRLIDRNTTIPTKKSQTFSTAEDNQNAVT
;
A
#
# COMPACT_ATOMS: atom_id res chain seq x y z
N ARG A 1 28.89 -4.40 3.57
CA ARG A 1 28.81 -3.26 2.63
C ARG A 1 28.31 -2.12 3.48
N ASP A 2 29.11 -1.07 3.60
CA ASP A 2 28.85 0.01 4.56
C ASP A 2 27.88 1.06 4.01
N SER A 3 27.53 0.94 2.72
CA SER A 3 26.49 1.70 2.04
C SER A 3 25.67 0.83 1.07
N GLY A 4 24.39 1.16 0.88
CA GLY A 4 23.51 0.54 -0.12
C GLY A 4 22.16 1.25 -0.27
N THR A 5 21.55 1.13 -1.45
CA THR A 5 20.22 1.68 -1.75
C THR A 5 19.14 0.62 -1.59
N VAL A 6 18.10 0.90 -0.81
CA VAL A 6 17.03 -0.04 -0.47
C VAL A 6 15.69 0.49 -0.95
N ALA A 7 14.89 -0.37 -1.57
CA ALA A 7 13.48 -0.09 -1.83
C ALA A 7 12.62 -0.82 -0.79
N VAL A 8 11.79 -0.09 -0.07
CA VAL A 8 10.76 -0.65 0.82
C VAL A 8 9.43 -0.59 0.09
N TYR A 9 8.81 -1.74 -0.11
CA TYR A 9 7.49 -1.90 -0.72
C TYR A 9 6.52 -2.36 0.38
N ASP A 10 5.65 -1.45 0.84
CA ASP A 10 4.68 -1.71 1.90
C ASP A 10 3.27 -1.78 1.32
N LEU A 11 2.68 -2.98 1.30
CA LEU A 11 1.29 -3.19 0.90
C LEU A 11 0.52 -3.77 2.08
N GLY A 12 -0.15 -2.87 2.79
CA GLY A 12 -0.92 -3.18 3.99
C GLY A 12 -2.37 -3.55 3.71
N GLY A 13 -3.22 -3.38 4.72
CA GLY A 13 -4.65 -3.65 4.63
C GLY A 13 -5.44 -2.58 3.86
N GLY A 14 -5.03 -1.32 3.89
CA GLY A 14 -5.76 -0.22 3.24
C GLY A 14 -4.91 0.79 2.47
N THR A 15 -3.59 0.76 2.64
CA THR A 15 -2.67 1.67 1.96
C THR A 15 -1.52 0.90 1.31
N PHE A 16 -0.95 1.55 0.30
CA PHE A 16 0.25 1.13 -0.37
C PHE A 16 1.27 2.26 -0.31
N ASP A 17 2.48 1.96 0.15
CA ASP A 17 3.58 2.92 0.26
C ASP A 17 4.86 2.31 -0.34
N VAL A 18 5.67 3.16 -0.96
CA VAL A 18 6.99 2.79 -1.46
C VAL A 18 7.99 3.88 -1.13
N SER A 19 9.13 3.49 -0.57
CA SER A 19 10.20 4.40 -0.20
C SER A 19 11.53 3.90 -0.75
N ILE A 20 12.33 4.82 -1.28
CA ILE A 20 13.71 4.57 -1.67
C ILE A 20 14.60 5.20 -0.61
N LEU A 21 15.43 4.37 0.01
CA LEU A 21 16.32 4.75 1.09
C LEU A 21 17.77 4.54 0.68
N GLU A 22 18.63 5.42 1.15
CA GLU A 22 20.08 5.25 1.11
C GLU A 22 20.57 5.01 2.53
N ILE A 23 21.26 3.90 2.73
CA ILE A 23 21.86 3.56 4.01
C ILE A 23 23.36 3.72 3.84
N SER A 24 24.02 4.49 4.70
CA SER A 24 25.48 4.68 4.68
C SER A 24 25.99 5.00 6.07
N ASP A 25 26.94 4.23 6.60
CA ASP A 25 27.68 4.54 7.84
C ASP A 25 26.78 4.97 9.03
N GLY A 26 25.68 4.25 9.26
CA GLY A 26 24.72 4.54 10.34
C GLY A 26 23.72 5.67 10.01
N VAL A 27 23.80 6.28 8.83
CA VAL A 27 22.82 7.21 8.30
C VAL A 27 21.81 6.45 7.45
N ILE A 28 20.53 6.69 7.70
CA ILE A 28 19.39 6.22 6.91
C ILE A 28 18.72 7.47 6.34
N GLU A 29 18.82 7.67 5.03
CA GLU A 29 18.22 8.81 4.33
C GLU A 29 17.11 8.34 3.40
N VAL A 30 15.91 8.89 3.57
CA VAL A 30 14.80 8.69 2.64
C VAL A 30 15.03 9.60 1.43
N LYS A 31 15.34 9.02 0.27
CA LYS A 31 15.56 9.78 -0.98
C LYS A 31 14.24 10.20 -1.61
N SER A 32 13.24 9.34 -1.51
CA SER A 32 11.90 9.59 -2.03
C SER A 32 10.88 8.68 -1.38
N THR A 33 9.64 9.14 -1.33
CA THR A 33 8.49 8.32 -0.97
C THR A 33 7.31 8.58 -1.91
N ASN A 34 6.49 7.55 -2.14
CA ASN A 34 5.26 7.63 -2.91
C ASN A 34 4.27 6.56 -2.44
N GLY A 35 3.02 6.63 -2.87
CA GLY A 35 2.02 5.65 -2.43
C GLY A 35 0.63 5.91 -2.97
N ASP A 36 -0.31 5.06 -2.56
CA ASP A 36 -1.75 5.18 -2.75
C ASP A 36 -2.44 4.87 -1.41
N THR A 37 -3.03 5.90 -0.80
CA THR A 37 -3.71 5.80 0.50
C THR A 37 -5.08 5.11 0.43
N PHE A 38 -5.50 4.68 -0.77
CA PHE A 38 -6.76 3.99 -1.04
C PHE A 38 -6.50 2.73 -1.89
N LEU A 39 -5.46 1.98 -1.52
CA LEU A 39 -5.08 0.72 -2.16
C LEU A 39 -4.48 -0.22 -1.11
N GLY A 40 -5.16 -1.31 -0.78
CA GLY A 40 -4.64 -2.30 0.14
C GLY A 40 -5.38 -3.63 0.10
N GLY A 41 -5.07 -4.52 1.04
CA GLY A 41 -5.66 -5.85 1.13
C GLY A 41 -7.19 -5.89 1.18
N GLU A 42 -7.86 -4.85 1.68
CA GLU A 42 -9.32 -4.73 1.68
C GLU A 42 -9.89 -4.62 0.25
N ASP A 43 -9.19 -3.94 -0.67
CA ASP A 43 -9.60 -3.89 -2.08
C ASP A 43 -9.51 -5.26 -2.74
N PHE A 44 -8.53 -6.07 -2.35
CA PHE A 44 -8.37 -7.44 -2.83
C PHE A 44 -9.52 -8.31 -2.30
N ASP A 45 -9.91 -8.13 -1.04
CA ASP A 45 -11.07 -8.82 -0.45
C ASP A 45 -12.35 -8.44 -1.17
N ASN A 46 -12.55 -7.16 -1.46
CA ASN A 46 -13.71 -6.66 -2.19
C ASN A 46 -13.86 -7.31 -3.57
N ARG A 47 -12.76 -7.54 -4.31
CA ARG A 47 -12.80 -8.28 -5.59
C ARG A 47 -13.29 -9.71 -5.45
N VAL A 48 -12.93 -10.38 -4.35
CA VAL A 48 -13.42 -11.73 -4.06
C VAL A 48 -14.87 -11.69 -3.62
N ILE A 49 -15.28 -10.74 -2.78
CA ILE A 49 -16.67 -10.56 -2.35
C ILE A 49 -17.58 -10.35 -3.57
N ASP A 50 -17.20 -9.47 -4.49
CA ASP A 50 -17.98 -9.20 -5.69
C ASP A 50 -18.11 -10.44 -6.57
N PHE A 51 -17.01 -11.17 -6.78
CA PHE A 51 -17.02 -12.43 -7.51
C PHE A 51 -17.98 -13.45 -6.88
N LEU A 52 -17.94 -13.64 -5.56
CA LEU A 52 -18.81 -14.60 -4.86
C LEU A 52 -20.28 -14.17 -4.92
N ALA A 53 -20.56 -12.89 -4.73
CA ALA A 53 -21.91 -12.36 -4.80
C ALA A 53 -22.50 -12.47 -6.22
N ASP A 54 -21.71 -12.22 -7.26
CA ASP A 54 -22.14 -12.35 -8.65
C ASP A 54 -22.40 -13.80 -9.05
N GLU A 55 -21.53 -14.75 -8.66
CA GLU A 55 -21.77 -16.17 -8.90
C GLU A 55 -23.03 -16.66 -8.18
N PHE A 56 -23.23 -16.25 -6.92
CA PHE A 56 -24.44 -16.61 -6.18
C PHE A 56 -25.70 -16.01 -6.79
N LYS A 57 -25.64 -14.76 -7.26
CA LYS A 57 -26.76 -14.10 -7.93
C LYS A 57 -27.09 -14.76 -9.26
N LYS A 58 -26.09 -15.20 -10.01
CA LYS A 58 -26.26 -15.96 -11.25
C LYS A 58 -26.92 -17.31 -11.01
N ASP A 59 -26.55 -18.00 -9.94
CA ASP A 59 -27.04 -19.36 -9.65
C ASP A 59 -28.39 -19.37 -8.90
N GLN A 60 -28.61 -18.43 -7.98
CA GLN A 60 -29.77 -18.41 -7.08
C GLN A 60 -30.70 -17.21 -7.31
N GLY A 61 -30.32 -16.23 -8.13
CA GLY A 61 -31.11 -15.02 -8.40
C GLY A 61 -31.13 -14.00 -7.26
N ILE A 62 -30.33 -14.19 -6.22
CA ILE A 62 -30.32 -13.36 -5.00
C ILE A 62 -28.99 -12.62 -4.90
N ASP A 63 -29.05 -11.29 -4.69
CA ASP A 63 -27.86 -10.48 -4.45
C ASP A 63 -27.54 -10.41 -2.96
N LEU A 64 -26.49 -11.12 -2.53
CA LEU A 64 -26.10 -11.19 -1.12
C LEU A 64 -25.59 -9.85 -0.57
N ARG A 65 -25.22 -8.88 -1.42
CA ARG A 65 -24.73 -7.57 -0.98
C ARG A 65 -25.83 -6.73 -0.31
N GLY A 66 -27.10 -7.04 -0.59
CA GLY A 66 -28.24 -6.37 0.03
C GLY A 66 -28.50 -6.80 1.48
N ASP A 67 -27.97 -7.96 1.90
CA ASP A 67 -28.13 -8.50 3.24
C ASP A 67 -26.84 -8.26 4.05
N LYS A 68 -26.96 -7.43 5.09
CA LYS A 68 -25.81 -7.04 5.94
C LYS A 68 -25.15 -8.23 6.64
N LEU A 69 -25.93 -9.25 7.06
CA LEU A 69 -25.39 -10.42 7.73
C LEU A 69 -24.70 -11.35 6.73
N ALA A 70 -25.28 -11.54 5.55
CA ALA A 70 -24.65 -12.32 4.49
C ALA A 70 -23.37 -11.66 3.99
N LEU A 71 -23.37 -10.33 3.81
CA LEU A 71 -22.21 -9.58 3.36
C LEU A 71 -21.04 -9.65 4.35
N GLN A 72 -21.31 -9.56 5.66
CA GLN A 72 -20.26 -9.72 6.67
C GLN A 72 -19.61 -11.11 6.60
N ARG A 73 -20.43 -12.16 6.46
CA ARG A 73 -19.93 -13.54 6.32
C ARG A 73 -19.16 -13.74 5.02
N LEU A 74 -19.58 -13.09 3.93
CA LEU A 74 -18.84 -13.07 2.68
C LEU A 74 -17.48 -12.40 2.85
N LYS A 75 -17.40 -11.27 3.55
CA LYS A 75 -16.14 -10.55 3.81
C LYS A 75 -15.12 -11.44 4.54
N GLU A 76 -15.53 -12.06 5.64
CA GLU A 76 -14.67 -12.97 6.42
C GLU A 76 -14.19 -14.17 5.59
N ALA A 77 -15.09 -14.76 4.78
CA ALA A 77 -14.76 -15.90 3.95
C ALA A 77 -13.84 -15.53 2.77
N ALA A 78 -14.06 -14.35 2.17
CA ALA A 78 -13.24 -13.81 1.09
C ALA A 78 -11.81 -13.55 1.55
N GLU A 79 -11.63 -12.88 2.70
CA GLU A 79 -10.31 -12.63 3.30
C GLU A 79 -9.59 -13.94 3.61
N LYS A 80 -10.29 -14.88 4.25
CA LYS A 80 -9.72 -16.20 4.56
C LYS A 80 -9.28 -16.94 3.29
N ALA A 81 -10.10 -16.94 2.24
CA ALA A 81 -9.76 -17.58 0.97
C ALA A 81 -8.57 -16.91 0.29
N LYS A 82 -8.49 -15.56 0.29
CA LYS A 82 -7.34 -14.80 -0.22
C LYS A 82 -6.05 -15.20 0.49
N ILE A 83 -6.08 -15.29 1.82
CA ILE A 83 -4.93 -15.68 2.64
C ILE A 83 -4.53 -17.13 2.33
N GLU A 84 -5.47 -18.08 2.33
CA GLU A 84 -5.19 -19.49 2.02
C GLU A 84 -4.58 -19.68 0.62
N LEU A 85 -5.04 -18.91 -0.38
CA LEU A 85 -4.50 -18.96 -1.74
C LEU A 85 -3.08 -18.41 -1.87
N SER A 86 -2.54 -17.75 -0.83
CA SER A 86 -1.13 -17.37 -0.80
C SER A 86 -0.20 -18.57 -0.66
N SER A 87 -0.68 -19.71 -0.12
CA SER A 87 0.08 -20.96 -0.01
C SER A 87 -0.50 -22.08 -0.87
N SER A 88 -1.82 -22.17 -0.99
CA SER A 88 -2.55 -23.19 -1.76
C SER A 88 -2.86 -22.75 -3.20
N LYS A 89 -3.01 -23.70 -4.12
CA LYS A 89 -3.40 -23.41 -5.52
C LYS A 89 -4.92 -23.24 -5.68
N GLU A 90 -5.69 -23.78 -4.76
CA GLU A 90 -7.15 -23.72 -4.72
C GLU A 90 -7.63 -23.73 -3.28
N THR A 91 -8.83 -23.21 -3.05
CA THR A 91 -9.58 -23.31 -1.80
C THR A 91 -11.09 -23.42 -2.11
N GLU A 92 -11.85 -23.96 -1.16
CA GLU A 92 -13.31 -24.04 -1.24
C GLU A 92 -13.94 -23.12 -0.20
N ILE A 93 -14.76 -22.19 -0.68
CA ILE A 93 -15.52 -21.27 0.14
C ILE A 93 -16.90 -21.89 0.35
N ASN A 94 -17.17 -22.32 1.58
CA ASN A 94 -18.40 -22.99 1.97
C ASN A 94 -19.12 -22.22 3.08
N LEU A 95 -20.21 -21.55 2.72
CA LEU A 95 -21.06 -20.77 3.60
C LEU A 95 -22.45 -21.39 3.67
N PRO A 96 -22.71 -22.28 4.64
CA PRO A 96 -24.03 -22.86 4.80
C PRO A 96 -25.01 -21.85 5.37
N PHE A 97 -26.28 -21.95 4.99
CA PHE A 97 -27.36 -21.08 5.47
C PHE A 97 -27.00 -19.59 5.31
N ILE A 98 -26.48 -19.22 4.14
CA ILE A 98 -26.04 -17.84 3.87
C ILE A 98 -27.23 -16.88 3.74
N THR A 99 -28.34 -17.37 3.19
CA THR A 99 -29.62 -16.66 3.09
C THR A 99 -30.76 -17.67 2.94
N ALA A 100 -32.00 -17.21 2.76
CA ALA A 100 -33.16 -18.05 2.49
C ALA A 100 -34.12 -17.37 1.50
N ASP A 101 -34.85 -18.16 0.71
CA ASP A 101 -35.95 -17.70 -0.12
C ASP A 101 -37.23 -18.51 0.17
N ALA A 102 -38.27 -18.34 -0.66
CA ALA A 102 -39.53 -19.07 -0.54
C ALA A 102 -39.39 -20.60 -0.66
N SER A 103 -38.30 -21.10 -1.27
CA SER A 103 -37.99 -22.52 -1.38
C SER A 103 -37.21 -23.07 -0.18
N GLY A 104 -36.69 -22.20 0.68
CA GLY A 104 -35.98 -22.56 1.91
C GLY A 104 -34.57 -21.97 2.00
N PRO A 105 -33.74 -22.48 2.93
CA PRO A 105 -32.39 -21.98 3.13
C PRO A 105 -31.47 -22.25 1.94
N LYS A 106 -30.54 -21.33 1.70
CA LYS A 106 -29.54 -21.39 0.63
C LYS A 106 -28.13 -21.45 1.20
N HIS A 107 -27.24 -22.07 0.42
CA HIS A 107 -25.84 -22.27 0.77
C HIS A 107 -24.97 -21.77 -0.38
N LEU A 108 -23.80 -21.23 -0.08
CA LEU A 108 -22.80 -20.86 -1.08
C LEU A 108 -21.64 -21.84 -0.99
N VAL A 109 -21.35 -22.55 -2.07
CA VAL A 109 -20.19 -23.45 -2.18
C VAL A 109 -19.48 -23.13 -3.49
N VAL A 110 -18.33 -22.48 -3.41
CA VAL A 110 -17.56 -22.02 -4.57
C VAL A 110 -16.11 -22.45 -4.43
N LYS A 111 -15.56 -23.08 -5.46
CA LYS A 111 -14.12 -23.34 -5.55
C LYS A 111 -13.42 -22.17 -6.21
N LEU A 112 -12.43 -21.60 -5.52
CA LEU A 112 -11.63 -20.49 -6.02
C LEU A 112 -10.18 -20.96 -6.22
N SER A 113 -9.66 -20.82 -7.44
CA SER A 113 -8.25 -21.08 -7.73
C SER A 113 -7.41 -19.82 -7.58
N ARG A 114 -6.11 -19.99 -7.30
CA ARG A 114 -5.15 -18.88 -7.25
C ARG A 114 -5.13 -18.10 -8.57
N ALA A 115 -5.12 -18.81 -9.70
CA ALA A 115 -5.16 -18.16 -11.02
C ALA A 115 -6.41 -17.29 -11.21
N LYS A 116 -7.57 -17.72 -10.69
CA LYS A 116 -8.78 -16.90 -10.72
C LYS A 116 -8.64 -15.68 -9.82
N LEU A 117 -8.17 -15.83 -8.57
CA LEU A 117 -7.89 -14.70 -7.69
C LEU A 117 -6.94 -13.69 -8.36
N GLU A 118 -5.84 -14.16 -8.91
CA GLU A 118 -4.84 -13.34 -9.62
C GLU A 118 -5.44 -12.58 -10.80
N SER A 119 -6.42 -13.16 -11.51
CA SER A 119 -7.14 -12.45 -12.58
C SER A 119 -8.09 -11.36 -12.07
N LEU A 120 -8.66 -11.52 -10.87
CA LEU A 120 -9.61 -10.58 -10.28
C LEU A 120 -8.93 -9.32 -9.71
N VAL A 121 -7.67 -9.45 -9.32
CA VAL A 121 -6.89 -8.39 -8.63
C VAL A 121 -5.68 -7.90 -9.43
N ASP A 122 -5.53 -8.35 -10.69
CA ASP A 122 -4.38 -7.97 -11.53
C ASP A 122 -4.21 -6.45 -11.63
N ASP A 123 -5.30 -5.74 -11.86
CA ASP A 123 -5.29 -4.28 -11.96
C ASP A 123 -4.85 -3.60 -10.66
N LEU A 124 -5.23 -4.14 -9.50
CA LEU A 124 -4.80 -3.63 -8.19
C LEU A 124 -3.29 -3.83 -7.99
N VAL A 125 -2.75 -4.96 -8.40
CA VAL A 125 -1.30 -5.23 -8.35
C VAL A 125 -0.56 -4.32 -9.33
N GLN A 126 -1.06 -4.13 -10.56
CA GLN A 126 -0.43 -3.23 -11.53
C GLN A 126 -0.46 -1.75 -11.11
N ARG A 127 -1.50 -1.33 -10.37
CA ARG A 127 -1.60 0.03 -9.81
C ARG A 127 -0.43 0.38 -8.89
N THR A 128 0.15 -0.58 -8.17
CA THR A 128 1.29 -0.34 -7.26
C THR A 128 2.57 0.07 -8.01
N LEU A 129 2.71 -0.30 -9.29
CA LEU A 129 3.90 0.04 -10.07
C LEU A 129 3.97 1.52 -10.44
N GLY A 130 2.84 2.25 -10.44
CA GLY A 130 2.80 3.69 -10.69
C GLY A 130 3.60 4.49 -9.65
N PRO A 131 3.27 4.34 -8.35
CA PRO A 131 4.07 4.93 -7.27
C PRO A 131 5.53 4.43 -7.27
N CYS A 132 5.81 3.14 -7.53
CA CYS A 132 7.18 2.63 -7.60
C CYS A 132 8.03 3.36 -8.64
N ARG A 133 7.50 3.55 -9.87
CA ARG A 133 8.18 4.33 -10.92
C ARG A 133 8.41 5.78 -10.51
N SER A 134 7.43 6.36 -9.81
CA SER A 134 7.51 7.75 -9.34
C SER A 134 8.58 7.93 -8.26
N ALA A 135 8.65 7.02 -7.30
CA ALA A 135 9.66 7.02 -6.25
C ALA A 135 11.07 6.84 -6.84
N ILE A 136 11.29 5.85 -7.70
CA ILE A 136 12.58 5.64 -8.39
C ILE A 136 13.02 6.90 -9.14
N LYS A 137 12.10 7.53 -9.89
CA LYS A 137 12.38 8.76 -10.62
C LYS A 137 12.74 9.92 -9.69
N ASP A 138 12.01 10.10 -8.59
CA ASP A 138 12.24 11.17 -7.63
C ASP A 138 13.55 11.01 -6.87
N ALA A 139 13.93 9.76 -6.54
CA ALA A 139 15.21 9.43 -5.94
C ALA A 139 16.39 9.62 -6.91
N GLY A 140 16.12 9.76 -8.22
CA GLY A 140 17.16 9.94 -9.23
C GLY A 140 18.00 8.69 -9.49
N VAL A 141 17.46 7.50 -9.18
CA VAL A 141 18.14 6.21 -9.36
C VAL A 141 17.45 5.37 -10.43
N SER A 142 18.11 4.32 -10.88
CA SER A 142 17.55 3.25 -11.71
C SER A 142 17.22 2.02 -10.86
N THR A 143 16.36 1.13 -11.37
CA THR A 143 16.04 -0.13 -10.68
C THR A 143 17.27 -1.03 -10.49
N SER A 144 18.28 -0.92 -11.37
CA SER A 144 19.57 -1.62 -11.25
C SER A 144 20.46 -1.11 -10.11
N GLU A 145 20.23 0.11 -9.62
CA GLU A 145 20.99 0.71 -8.51
C GLU A 145 20.39 0.38 -7.14
N ILE A 146 19.17 -0.17 -7.10
CA ILE A 146 18.62 -0.71 -5.86
C ILE A 146 19.44 -1.95 -5.49
N ASP A 147 19.98 -2.03 -4.28
CA ASP A 147 20.74 -3.16 -3.74
C ASP A 147 19.83 -4.22 -3.11
N GLU A 148 18.77 -3.80 -2.42
CA GLU A 148 17.84 -4.68 -1.71
C GLU A 148 16.39 -4.19 -1.83
N VAL A 149 15.44 -5.12 -1.89
CA VAL A 149 14.00 -4.83 -1.92
C VAL A 149 13.38 -5.50 -0.70
N ILE A 150 12.75 -4.72 0.19
CA ILE A 150 12.11 -5.22 1.41
C ILE A 150 10.60 -5.16 1.22
N LEU A 151 9.93 -6.27 1.51
CA LEU A 151 8.47 -6.36 1.50
C LEU A 151 7.92 -6.14 2.92
N VAL A 152 6.92 -5.28 3.04
CA VAL A 152 6.25 -4.93 4.29
C VAL A 152 4.74 -5.03 4.10
N GLY A 153 4.02 -5.43 5.14
CA GLY A 153 2.56 -5.56 5.11
C GLY A 153 2.09 -6.92 4.61
N GLY A 154 1.02 -7.44 5.24
CA GLY A 154 0.55 -8.80 5.04
C GLY A 154 0.10 -9.11 3.60
N MET A 155 -0.32 -8.10 2.83
CA MET A 155 -0.76 -8.32 1.45
C MET A 155 0.43 -8.63 0.51
N THR A 156 1.67 -8.32 0.92
CA THR A 156 2.87 -8.72 0.18
C THR A 156 3.16 -10.23 0.20
N ARG A 157 2.45 -11.00 1.05
CA ARG A 157 2.54 -12.47 1.08
C ARG A 157 1.95 -13.14 -0.16
N MET A 158 1.16 -12.41 -0.96
CA MET A 158 0.58 -12.94 -2.19
C MET A 158 1.67 -13.23 -3.25
N PRO A 159 1.75 -14.46 -3.81
CA PRO A 159 2.78 -14.83 -4.80
C PRO A 159 2.89 -13.88 -6.00
N LYS A 160 1.75 -13.44 -6.55
CA LYS A 160 1.71 -12.50 -7.67
C LYS A 160 2.29 -11.12 -7.33
N VAL A 161 2.12 -10.64 -6.10
CA VAL A 161 2.74 -9.37 -5.66
C VAL A 161 4.26 -9.54 -5.63
N ILE A 162 4.75 -10.64 -5.05
CA ILE A 162 6.19 -10.96 -5.00
C ILE A 162 6.78 -11.04 -6.40
N GLU A 163 6.10 -11.74 -7.32
CA GLU A 163 6.53 -11.89 -8.71
C GLU A 163 6.57 -10.53 -9.43
N THR A 164 5.52 -9.73 -9.29
CA THR A 164 5.44 -8.39 -9.91
C THR A 164 6.55 -7.47 -9.40
N VAL A 165 6.82 -7.49 -8.09
CA VAL A 165 7.90 -6.70 -7.48
C VAL A 165 9.26 -7.21 -7.98
N LYS A 166 9.46 -8.53 -8.05
CA LYS A 166 10.69 -9.14 -8.57
C LYS A 166 10.95 -8.75 -10.02
N GLU A 167 9.94 -8.79 -10.87
CA GLU A 167 10.03 -8.38 -12.27
C GLU A 167 10.35 -6.89 -12.41
N PHE A 168 9.69 -6.04 -11.61
CA PHE A 168 9.89 -4.59 -11.67
C PHE A 168 11.30 -4.16 -11.23
N PHE A 169 11.79 -4.68 -10.10
CA PHE A 169 13.12 -4.32 -9.57
C PHE A 169 14.25 -5.21 -10.11
N GLY A 170 13.93 -6.28 -10.85
CA GLY A 170 14.91 -7.21 -11.41
C GLY A 170 15.67 -8.04 -10.37
N LYS A 171 15.12 -8.19 -9.15
CA LYS A 171 15.76 -8.87 -8.02
C LYS A 171 14.74 -9.54 -7.11
N ASP A 172 15.14 -10.67 -6.53
CA ASP A 172 14.39 -11.34 -5.47
C ASP A 172 14.29 -10.45 -4.21
N PRO A 173 13.06 -10.17 -3.72
CA PRO A 173 12.89 -9.44 -2.47
C PRO A 173 13.47 -10.20 -1.27
N ALA A 174 13.93 -9.44 -0.29
CA ALA A 174 14.52 -9.92 0.94
C ALA A 174 13.51 -10.73 1.77
N ARG A 175 13.98 -11.83 2.38
CA ARG A 175 13.17 -12.76 3.18
C ARG A 175 13.60 -12.83 4.65
N ASN A 176 14.55 -11.99 5.04
CA ASN A 176 15.11 -11.88 6.39
C ASN A 176 14.25 -11.03 7.34
N VAL A 177 13.13 -10.50 6.87
CA VAL A 177 12.26 -9.58 7.60
C VAL A 177 10.85 -10.18 7.69
N ASN A 178 10.25 -10.12 8.89
CA ASN A 178 8.83 -10.44 9.05
C ASN A 178 7.99 -9.24 8.60
N PRO A 179 7.21 -9.35 7.50
CA PRO A 179 6.49 -8.21 6.93
C PRO A 179 5.39 -7.66 7.85
N ASP A 180 4.91 -8.45 8.82
CA ASP A 180 3.82 -8.05 9.71
C ASP A 180 4.31 -7.29 10.96
N GLU A 181 5.57 -7.45 11.34
CA GLU A 181 6.11 -6.94 12.62
C GLU A 181 7.21 -5.88 12.43
N VAL A 182 7.83 -5.82 11.25
CA VAL A 182 9.01 -4.98 11.00
C VAL A 182 8.76 -3.50 11.31
N VAL A 183 7.57 -2.99 11.02
CA VAL A 183 7.21 -1.58 11.30
C VAL A 183 7.21 -1.32 12.81
N ALA A 184 6.64 -2.23 13.60
CA ALA A 184 6.60 -2.10 15.06
C ALA A 184 8.01 -2.20 15.68
N ILE A 185 8.86 -3.09 15.14
CA ILE A 185 10.26 -3.22 15.55
C ILE A 185 11.02 -1.92 15.23
N GLY A 186 10.84 -1.36 14.03
CA GLY A 186 11.45 -0.09 13.62
C GLY A 186 11.04 1.07 14.53
N ALA A 187 9.75 1.14 14.91
CA ALA A 187 9.26 2.14 15.86
C ALA A 187 9.92 1.99 17.25
N ALA A 188 10.11 0.76 17.73
CA ALA A 188 10.81 0.52 18.99
C ALA A 188 12.28 0.96 18.93
N VAL A 189 12.97 0.70 17.82
CA VAL A 189 14.34 1.16 17.57
C VAL A 189 14.40 2.68 17.58
N GLN A 190 13.48 3.36 16.88
CA GLN A 190 13.41 4.83 16.88
C GLN A 190 13.21 5.37 18.29
N GLY A 191 12.35 4.75 19.10
CA GLY A 191 12.17 5.11 20.51
C GLY A 191 13.45 4.96 21.34
N ALA A 192 14.24 3.91 21.09
CA ALA A 192 15.52 3.69 21.75
C ALA A 192 16.59 4.72 21.32
N VAL A 193 16.61 5.12 20.04
CA VAL A 193 17.46 6.21 19.54
C VAL A 193 17.13 7.52 20.25
N LEU A 194 15.83 7.85 20.39
CA LEU A 194 15.40 9.07 21.08
C LEU A 194 15.76 9.09 22.57
N LYS A 195 15.85 7.93 23.22
CA LYS A 195 16.33 7.80 24.61
C LYS A 195 17.86 7.85 24.73
N GLY A 196 18.58 7.66 23.63
CA GLY A 196 20.04 7.50 23.62
C GLY A 196 20.54 6.10 23.98
N ASP A 197 19.63 5.11 24.04
CA ASP A 197 19.96 3.70 24.28
C ASP A 197 20.61 3.05 23.04
N VAL A 198 20.21 3.50 21.85
CA VAL A 198 20.85 3.18 20.57
C VAL A 198 21.64 4.41 20.12
N LYS A 199 22.92 4.23 19.83
CA LYS A 199 23.84 5.27 19.37
C LYS A 199 24.23 5.04 17.92
N ASP A 200 24.73 6.09 17.29
CA ASP A 200 25.30 6.05 15.93
C ASP A 200 24.30 5.66 14.82
N VAL A 201 23.02 5.99 15.03
CA VAL A 201 21.97 5.93 14.00
C VAL A 201 21.41 7.33 13.76
N LEU A 202 21.44 7.80 12.52
CA LEU A 202 20.85 9.05 12.08
C LEU A 202 19.78 8.78 11.02
N LEU A 203 18.55 9.21 11.27
CA LEU A 203 17.46 9.12 10.31
C LEU A 203 17.18 10.50 9.71
N LEU A 204 17.25 10.59 8.38
CA LEU A 204 16.86 11.75 7.59
C LEU A 204 15.60 11.39 6.78
N ASP A 205 14.45 11.91 7.22
CA ASP A 205 13.16 11.65 6.58
C ASP A 205 12.74 12.83 5.68
N VAL A 206 11.67 12.68 4.89
CA VAL A 206 11.19 13.68 3.93
C VAL A 206 9.68 13.93 4.02
N THR A 207 9.20 15.07 3.51
CA THR A 207 7.76 15.30 3.32
C THR A 207 7.24 14.58 2.06
N PRO A 208 6.16 13.79 2.11
CA PRO A 208 5.66 13.02 0.95
C PRO A 208 4.95 13.87 -0.10
N LEU A 209 4.47 15.05 0.29
CA LEU A 209 3.68 15.96 -0.55
C LEU A 209 4.31 17.35 -0.59
N SER A 210 4.12 18.03 -1.72
CA SER A 210 4.46 19.45 -1.83
C SER A 210 3.50 20.26 -0.97
N LEU A 211 4.04 21.08 -0.08
CA LEU A 211 3.29 22.05 0.70
C LEU A 211 3.34 23.41 -0.01
N GLY A 212 2.20 24.07 -0.11
CA GLY A 212 2.07 25.36 -0.77
C GLY A 212 0.80 26.07 -0.36
N ILE A 213 0.56 27.21 -1.00
CA ILE A 213 -0.67 28.00 -0.81
C ILE A 213 -1.33 28.27 -2.16
N GLU A 214 -2.63 28.46 -2.14
CA GLU A 214 -3.34 29.02 -3.29
C GLU A 214 -2.96 30.49 -3.46
N THR A 215 -2.78 30.91 -4.71
CA THR A 215 -2.45 32.28 -5.10
C THR A 215 -3.43 32.75 -6.17
N LEU A 216 -3.40 34.05 -6.49
CA LEU A 216 -4.34 34.69 -7.42
C LEU A 216 -4.59 33.84 -8.68
N GLY A 217 -5.85 33.66 -9.03
CA GLY A 217 -6.27 32.87 -10.18
C GLY A 217 -6.40 31.36 -9.89
N GLY A 218 -6.44 30.96 -8.62
CA GLY A 218 -6.60 29.55 -8.24
C GLY A 218 -5.35 28.71 -8.47
N VAL A 219 -4.17 29.36 -8.52
CA VAL A 219 -2.90 28.70 -8.82
C VAL A 219 -2.26 28.21 -7.52
N PHE A 220 -1.93 26.91 -7.46
CA PHE A 220 -1.17 26.35 -6.34
C PHE A 220 0.31 26.71 -6.44
N THR A 221 0.76 27.62 -5.59
CA THR A 221 2.18 28.01 -5.47
C THR A 221 2.85 27.17 -4.39
N ARG A 222 3.77 26.30 -4.82
CA ARG A 222 4.56 25.43 -3.92
C ARG A 222 5.57 26.23 -3.12
N LEU A 223 5.69 25.90 -1.85
CA LEU A 223 6.67 26.49 -0.91
C LEU A 223 7.74 25.48 -0.52
N ILE A 224 7.32 24.27 -0.17
CA ILE A 224 8.19 23.13 0.13
C ILE A 224 7.82 22.02 -0.83
N ASP A 225 8.77 21.57 -1.65
CA ASP A 225 8.53 20.49 -2.59
C ASP A 225 8.45 19.14 -1.90
N ARG A 226 7.71 18.19 -2.49
CA ARG A 226 7.73 16.81 -2.04
C ARG A 226 9.16 16.25 -2.04
N ASN A 227 9.40 15.29 -1.16
CA ASN A 227 10.71 14.70 -0.86
C ASN A 227 11.75 15.70 -0.30
N THR A 228 11.35 16.89 0.17
CA THR A 228 12.27 17.75 0.93
C THR A 228 12.55 17.13 2.30
N THR A 229 13.83 16.99 2.66
CA THR A 229 14.28 16.50 3.98
C THR A 229 13.69 17.31 5.12
N ILE A 230 13.22 16.64 6.16
CA ILE A 230 12.68 17.25 7.38
C ILE A 230 13.60 17.03 8.59
N PRO A 231 13.65 17.98 9.54
CA PRO A 231 12.89 19.23 9.59
C PRO A 231 13.39 20.30 8.59
N THR A 232 12.48 21.10 8.03
CA THR A 232 12.81 22.18 7.07
C THR A 232 12.00 23.45 7.33
N LYS A 233 12.47 24.59 6.81
CA LYS A 233 11.79 25.89 6.88
C LYS A 233 11.92 26.63 5.56
N LYS A 234 10.79 27.13 5.04
CA LYS A 234 10.73 28.05 3.89
C LYS A 234 10.05 29.36 4.29
N SER A 235 10.51 30.47 3.73
CA SER A 235 9.82 31.76 3.82
C SER A 235 9.79 32.42 2.45
N GLN A 236 8.65 33.01 2.09
CA GLN A 236 8.43 33.71 0.84
C GLN A 236 7.52 34.90 1.10
N THR A 237 7.86 36.05 0.51
CA THR A 237 7.06 37.27 0.61
C THR A 237 5.97 37.25 -0.46
N PHE A 238 4.73 37.50 -0.05
CA PHE A 238 3.58 37.69 -0.93
C PHE A 238 3.08 39.13 -0.82
N SER A 239 2.33 39.59 -1.81
CA SER A 239 1.72 40.93 -1.83
C SER A 239 0.26 40.86 -2.28
N THR A 240 -0.45 41.96 -2.09
CA THR A 240 -1.85 42.11 -2.50
C THR A 240 -1.98 42.07 -4.02
N ALA A 241 -3.09 41.53 -4.50
CA ALA A 241 -3.40 41.41 -5.92
C ALA A 241 -4.11 42.64 -6.48
N GLU A 242 -4.77 43.42 -5.63
CA GLU A 242 -5.57 44.59 -6.01
C GLU A 242 -5.21 45.84 -5.19
N ASP A 243 -5.43 47.01 -5.80
CA ASP A 243 -5.24 48.31 -5.14
C ASP A 243 -6.19 48.44 -3.93
N ASN A 244 -5.64 48.85 -2.77
CA ASN A 244 -6.37 48.99 -1.51
C ASN A 244 -6.98 47.69 -0.95
N GLN A 245 -6.45 46.52 -1.32
CA GLN A 245 -6.83 45.26 -0.69
C GLN A 245 -6.41 45.25 0.79
N ASN A 246 -7.40 45.22 1.69
CA ASN A 246 -7.17 45.36 3.15
C ASN A 246 -6.77 44.06 3.86
N ALA A 247 -6.89 42.90 3.19
CA ALA A 247 -6.55 41.60 3.76
C ALA A 247 -6.08 40.62 2.68
N VAL A 248 -5.11 39.77 3.02
CA VAL A 248 -4.70 38.60 2.23
C VAL A 248 -5.40 37.39 2.85
N THR A 249 -6.24 36.71 2.08
CA THR A 249 -6.97 35.51 2.48
C THR A 249 -6.57 34.35 1.60
#